data_AF-A0A6I3I2E3-F1
#
_entry.id   AF-A0A6I3I2E3-F1
#
_cell.length_a   1.000
_cell.length_b   1.000
_cell.length_c   1.000
_cell.angle_alpha   90.00
_cell.angle_beta   90.00
_cell.angle_gamma   90.00
#
_symmetry.space_group_name_H-M   'P 1'
#
loop_
_entity.id
_entity.type
_entity.pdbx_description
1 polymer ?
#
loop_
_entity_poly.entity_id
_entity_poly.type
_entity_poly.pdbx_seq_one_letter_code
_entity_poly.pdbx_strand_id
1 'polypeptide(L)'
;MSTSDNPNLADLQPETLAVRGGRPDGQLSLAPVLWASTTYEMGTLEEGRQLAHSTQAKKFYSRHGHPTVNAFESAVAELEGAQAARAYASGMGAIAGIVLGLWSKGDHIVAQKQLYGGTMQLLAGVCPRFGIDVTFVDG
;
A
#
# COMPACT_ATOMS: atom_id res chain seq x y z
N MET A 1 26.51 -3.04 -25.21
CA MET A 1 26.77 -2.08 -24.14
C MET A 1 26.30 -2.75 -22.85
N SER A 2 27.25 -3.11 -21.97
CA SER A 2 27.03 -4.02 -20.83
C SER A 2 25.99 -3.46 -19.85
N THR A 3 25.01 -4.27 -19.45
CA THR A 3 23.94 -3.91 -18.50
C THR A 3 24.30 -4.20 -17.04
N SER A 4 25.59 -4.35 -16.70
CA SER A 4 26.04 -4.88 -15.40
C SER A 4 26.33 -3.83 -14.32
N ASP A 5 26.28 -2.53 -14.60
CA ASP A 5 26.70 -1.46 -13.66
C ASP A 5 25.54 -0.65 -13.07
N ASN A 6 24.31 -1.17 -13.09
CA ASN A 6 23.25 -0.51 -12.32
C ASN A 6 23.42 -0.87 -10.84
N PRO A 7 23.64 0.10 -9.95
CA PRO A 7 23.72 -0.17 -8.51
C PRO A 7 22.42 -0.82 -8.05
N ASN A 8 22.53 -1.76 -7.12
CA ASN A 8 21.36 -2.32 -6.45
C ASN A 8 20.58 -1.17 -5.80
N LEU A 9 19.27 -1.10 -6.05
CA LEU A 9 18.42 -0.04 -5.50
C LEU A 9 18.54 0.03 -3.96
N ALA A 10 18.74 -1.11 -3.30
CA ALA A 10 18.92 -1.20 -1.86
C ALA A 10 20.17 -0.46 -1.32
N ASP A 11 21.17 -0.19 -2.17
CA ASP A 11 22.42 0.48 -1.79
C ASP A 11 22.39 2.00 -2.03
N LEU A 12 21.27 2.52 -2.55
CA LEU A 12 21.13 3.94 -2.87
C LEU A 12 20.71 4.76 -1.65
N GLN A 13 21.16 6.01 -1.61
CA GLN A 13 20.71 6.97 -0.58
C GLN A 13 19.21 7.27 -0.74
N PRO A 14 18.47 7.57 0.36
CA PRO A 14 17.03 7.79 0.33
C PRO A 14 16.58 8.86 -0.67
N GLU A 15 17.34 9.94 -0.82
CA GLU A 15 17.03 11.04 -1.75
C GLU A 15 17.08 10.57 -3.20
N THR A 16 17.95 9.61 -3.51
CA THR A 16 18.04 9.01 -4.84
C THR A 16 16.87 8.06 -5.09
N LEU A 17 16.49 7.27 -4.08
CA LEU A 17 15.32 6.39 -4.14
C LEU A 17 14.02 7.19 -4.32
N ALA A 18 13.89 8.36 -3.69
CA ALA A 18 12.71 9.20 -3.83
C ALA A 18 12.46 9.66 -5.29
N VAL A 19 13.51 9.77 -6.09
CA VAL A 19 13.43 10.16 -7.51
C VAL A 19 13.26 8.93 -8.42
N ARG A 20 13.96 7.84 -8.10
CA ARG A 20 14.11 6.67 -9.00
C ARG A 20 13.21 5.48 -8.67
N GLY A 21 12.64 5.44 -7.47
CA GLY A 21 11.91 4.27 -6.98
C GLY A 21 10.57 4.06 -7.68
N GLY A 22 10.08 2.81 -7.64
CA GLY A 22 8.79 2.44 -8.21
C GLY A 22 8.69 2.64 -9.73
N ARG A 23 9.83 2.53 -10.43
CA ARG A 23 9.89 2.62 -11.89
C ARG A 23 9.95 1.20 -12.48
N PRO A 24 8.80 0.62 -12.88
CA PRO A 24 8.78 -0.72 -13.43
C PRO A 24 9.51 -0.78 -14.77
N ASP A 25 10.20 -1.90 -15.00
CA ASP A 25 10.88 -2.17 -16.26
C ASP A 25 9.92 -2.12 -17.46
N GLY A 26 10.42 -1.63 -18.60
CA GLY A 26 9.67 -1.54 -19.86
C GLY A 26 8.88 -0.26 -20.07
N GLN A 27 8.89 0.68 -19.11
CA GLN A 27 8.31 2.01 -19.30
C GLN A 27 9.33 2.98 -19.89
N LEU A 28 9.11 3.42 -21.13
CA LEU A 28 10.04 4.31 -21.86
C LEU A 28 9.91 5.79 -21.48
N SER A 29 8.82 6.15 -20.78
CA SER A 29 8.59 7.53 -20.34
C SER A 29 9.44 7.87 -19.12
N LEU A 30 10.13 9.01 -19.16
CA LEU A 30 10.87 9.55 -18.02
C LEU A 30 9.94 9.95 -16.86
N ALA A 31 8.76 10.48 -17.17
CA ALA A 31 7.74 10.81 -16.16
C ALA A 31 6.85 9.57 -15.89
N PRO A 32 6.36 9.38 -14.65
CA PRO A 32 5.37 8.36 -14.37
C PRO A 32 4.11 8.58 -15.22
N VAL A 33 3.61 7.52 -15.86
CA VAL A 33 2.39 7.62 -16.66
C VAL A 33 1.17 7.65 -15.74
N LEU A 34 0.26 8.59 -16.00
CA LEU A 34 -1.06 8.64 -15.38
C LEU A 34 -2.04 7.79 -16.18
N TRP A 35 -2.42 6.65 -15.63
CA TRP A 35 -3.42 5.77 -16.23
C TRP A 35 -4.81 6.26 -15.79
N ALA A 36 -5.53 6.97 -16.65
CA ALA A 36 -6.88 7.46 -16.33
C ALA A 36 -7.96 6.43 -16.70
N SER A 37 -7.83 5.20 -16.18
CA SER A 37 -8.80 4.12 -16.45
C SER A 37 -9.19 3.41 -15.16
N THR A 38 -10.41 2.89 -15.13
CA THR A 38 -10.91 2.05 -14.03
C THR A 38 -10.80 0.56 -14.34
N THR A 39 -10.86 0.17 -15.62
CA THR A 39 -10.86 -1.23 -16.10
C THR A 39 -9.82 -1.43 -17.20
N TYR A 40 -9.48 -2.68 -17.48
CA TYR A 40 -8.52 -3.07 -18.52
C TYR A 40 -9.07 -4.23 -19.34
N GLU A 41 -8.69 -4.29 -20.62
CA GLU A 41 -8.97 -5.45 -21.46
C GLU A 41 -8.23 -6.68 -20.93
N MET A 42 -8.89 -7.84 -21.02
CA MET A 42 -8.33 -9.14 -20.64
C MET A 42 -8.22 -10.01 -21.89
N GLY A 43 -7.10 -10.71 -22.06
CA GLY A 43 -6.88 -11.53 -23.25
C GLY A 43 -7.75 -12.78 -23.25
N THR A 44 -8.02 -13.35 -22.06
CA THR A 44 -8.83 -14.57 -21.90
C THR A 44 -9.68 -14.53 -20.64
N LEU A 45 -10.73 -15.36 -20.61
CA LEU A 45 -11.56 -15.54 -19.41
C LEU A 45 -10.76 -16.12 -18.23
N GLU A 46 -9.85 -17.05 -18.50
CA GLU A 46 -9.05 -17.68 -17.44
C GLU A 46 -8.08 -16.69 -16.80
N GLU A 47 -7.45 -15.82 -17.59
CA GLU A 47 -6.65 -14.70 -17.07
C GLU A 47 -7.49 -13.79 -16.15
N GLY A 48 -8.70 -13.45 -16.59
CA GLY A 48 -9.62 -12.65 -15.78
C GLY A 48 -9.98 -13.33 -14.45
N ARG A 49 -10.21 -14.64 -14.47
CA ARG A 49 -10.49 -15.42 -13.26
C ARG A 49 -9.30 -15.44 -12.30
N GLN A 50 -8.07 -15.56 -12.82
CA GLN A 50 -6.86 -15.53 -12.02
C GLN A 50 -6.64 -14.15 -11.37
N LEU A 51 -6.82 -13.08 -12.14
CA LEU A 51 -6.69 -11.70 -11.64
C LEU A 51 -7.74 -11.37 -10.57
N ALA A 52 -8.96 -11.88 -10.70
CA ALA A 52 -10.04 -11.66 -9.73
C ALA A 52 -9.73 -12.23 -8.33
N HIS A 53 -8.88 -13.25 -8.24
CA HIS A 53 -8.43 -13.84 -6.97
C HIS A 53 -7.05 -13.37 -6.54
N SER A 54 -6.38 -12.53 -7.33
CA SER A 54 -5.05 -12.02 -7.01
C SER A 54 -5.12 -10.93 -5.95
N THR A 55 -4.22 -11.00 -4.96
CA THR A 55 -4.04 -9.96 -3.94
C THR A 55 -3.15 -8.81 -4.42
N GLN A 56 -2.44 -8.98 -5.55
CA GLN A 56 -1.48 -8.01 -6.11
C GLN A 56 -1.61 -7.91 -7.63
N ALA A 57 -2.84 -7.72 -8.13
CA ALA A 57 -3.08 -7.56 -9.56
C ALA A 57 -2.40 -6.28 -10.08
N LYS A 58 -1.60 -6.39 -11.15
CA LYS A 58 -0.96 -5.22 -11.78
C LYS A 58 -1.96 -4.34 -12.54
N LYS A 59 -2.93 -4.98 -13.20
CA LYS A 59 -4.02 -4.37 -13.98
C LYS A 59 -5.25 -5.26 -13.85
N PHE A 60 -6.35 -4.76 -13.31
CA PHE A 60 -7.62 -5.49 -13.26
C PHE A 60 -8.80 -4.52 -13.14
N TYR A 61 -9.28 -4.29 -11.92
CA TYR A 61 -10.15 -3.18 -11.59
C TYR A 61 -9.39 -2.26 -10.66
N SER A 62 -9.44 -0.96 -10.89
CA SER A 62 -8.50 0.00 -10.30
C SER A 62 -8.61 0.15 -8.78
N ARG A 63 -9.70 -0.35 -8.19
CA ARG A 63 -9.82 -0.53 -6.73
C ARG A 63 -8.83 -1.57 -6.18
N HIS A 64 -8.45 -2.56 -6.98
CA HIS A 64 -7.60 -3.69 -6.60
C HIS A 64 -6.21 -3.62 -7.23
N GLY A 65 -6.10 -3.15 -8.48
CA GLY A 65 -4.84 -3.10 -9.21
C GLY A 65 -4.82 -2.01 -10.29
N HIS A 66 -3.87 -1.08 -10.16
CA HIS A 66 -3.74 0.08 -11.05
C HIS A 66 -2.27 0.46 -11.27
N PRO A 67 -1.75 0.54 -12.51
CA PRO A 67 -0.31 0.72 -12.77
C PRO A 67 0.31 1.94 -12.09
N THR A 68 -0.33 3.11 -12.15
CA THR A 68 0.19 4.32 -11.48
C THR A 68 0.22 4.17 -9.96
N VAL A 69 -0.74 3.45 -9.37
CA VAL A 69 -0.80 3.25 -7.91
C VAL A 69 0.24 2.24 -7.48
N ASN A 70 0.40 1.15 -8.24
CA ASN A 70 1.40 0.13 -7.98
C ASN A 70 2.82 0.70 -8.05
N ALA A 71 3.09 1.61 -9.00
CA ALA A 71 4.36 2.33 -9.07
C ALA A 71 4.63 3.14 -7.79
N PHE A 72 3.60 3.85 -7.28
CA PHE A 72 3.71 4.57 -6.00
C PHE A 72 3.91 3.62 -4.81
N GLU A 73 3.18 2.51 -4.74
CA GLU A 73 3.34 1.48 -3.71
C GLU A 73 4.76 0.90 -3.72
N SER A 74 5.32 0.57 -4.89
CA SER A 74 6.70 0.11 -5.02
C SER A 74 7.71 1.16 -4.55
N ALA A 75 7.55 2.43 -4.94
CA ALA A 75 8.45 3.50 -4.51
C ALA A 75 8.46 3.68 -2.99
N VAL A 76 7.29 3.65 -2.34
CA VAL A 76 7.18 3.74 -0.88
C VAL A 76 7.80 2.52 -0.21
N ALA A 77 7.56 1.31 -0.73
CA ALA A 77 8.16 0.09 -0.18
C ALA A 77 9.70 0.14 -0.25
N GLU A 78 10.26 0.56 -1.38
CA GLU A 78 11.70 0.74 -1.57
C GLU A 78 12.28 1.77 -0.60
N LEU A 79 11.62 2.92 -0.42
CA LEU A 79 12.05 3.98 0.49
C LEU A 79 12.06 3.56 1.97
N GLU A 80 11.04 2.81 2.39
CA GLU A 80 10.90 2.34 3.78
C GLU A 80 11.70 1.05 4.06
N GLY A 81 12.35 0.47 3.03
CA GLY A 81 12.98 -0.85 3.13
C GLY A 81 11.98 -1.98 3.43
N ALA A 82 10.71 -1.80 3.06
CA ALA A 82 9.63 -2.73 3.31
C ALA A 82 9.50 -3.76 2.17
N GLN A 83 8.96 -4.93 2.47
CA GLN A 83 8.70 -5.98 1.47
C GLN A 83 7.59 -5.59 0.48
N ALA A 84 6.64 -4.77 0.92
CA ALA A 84 5.53 -4.28 0.11
C ALA A 84 4.92 -3.04 0.80
N ALA A 85 4.19 -2.24 0.01
CA ALA A 85 3.34 -1.16 0.53
C ALA A 85 1.95 -1.22 -0.13
N ARG A 86 0.99 -0.53 0.48
CA ARG A 86 -0.38 -0.41 -0.04
C ARG A 86 -0.86 1.03 0.08
N ALA A 87 -1.39 1.57 -1.01
CA ALA A 87 -1.98 2.89 -1.05
C ALA A 87 -3.44 2.86 -0.59
N TYR A 88 -3.82 3.85 0.19
CA TYR A 88 -5.19 4.07 0.66
C TYR A 88 -5.66 5.45 0.24
N ALA A 89 -6.99 5.64 0.22
CA ALA A 89 -7.59 6.93 -0.11
C ALA A 89 -7.26 8.05 0.90
N SER A 90 -6.87 7.69 2.13
CA SER A 90 -6.43 8.63 3.17
C SER A 90 -5.59 7.91 4.24
N GLY A 91 -4.91 8.69 5.09
CA GLY A 91 -4.19 8.16 6.25
C GLY A 91 -5.11 7.42 7.25
N MET A 92 -6.31 7.96 7.51
CA MET A 92 -7.30 7.26 8.34
C MET A 92 -7.83 5.99 7.66
N GLY A 93 -7.91 5.97 6.33
CA GLY A 93 -8.24 4.77 5.57
C GLY A 93 -7.19 3.66 5.74
N ALA A 94 -5.91 4.02 5.76
CA ALA A 94 -4.81 3.09 6.03
C ALA A 94 -4.90 2.53 7.46
N ILE A 95 -5.04 3.41 8.47
CA ILE A 95 -5.13 3.02 9.88
C ILE A 95 -6.35 2.13 10.12
N ALA A 96 -7.53 2.52 9.64
CA ALA A 96 -8.74 1.73 9.79
C ALA A 96 -8.66 0.39 9.03
N GLY A 97 -8.06 0.38 7.84
CA GLY A 97 -7.82 -0.83 7.06
C GLY A 97 -6.94 -1.84 7.80
N ILE A 98 -5.89 -1.37 8.49
CA ILE A 98 -5.03 -2.21 9.32
C ILE A 98 -5.80 -2.72 10.54
N VAL A 99 -6.49 -1.84 11.26
CA VAL A 99 -7.25 -2.21 12.47
C VAL A 99 -8.31 -3.26 12.16
N LEU A 100 -9.12 -3.06 11.13
CA LEU A 100 -10.21 -3.97 10.78
C LEU A 100 -9.73 -5.21 10.00
N GLY A 101 -8.52 -5.16 9.42
CA GLY A 101 -7.93 -6.28 8.71
C GLY A 101 -7.23 -7.28 9.63
N LEU A 102 -6.75 -6.83 10.80
CA LEU A 102 -5.97 -7.65 11.74
C LEU A 102 -6.71 -8.00 13.03
N TRP A 103 -7.66 -7.18 13.47
CA TRP A 103 -8.41 -7.40 14.71
C TRP A 103 -9.90 -7.65 14.46
N SER A 104 -10.46 -8.55 15.24
CA SER A 104 -11.86 -8.95 15.28
C SER A 104 -12.43 -8.84 16.69
N LYS A 105 -13.74 -9.10 16.83
CA LYS A 105 -14.41 -9.14 18.13
C LYS A 105 -13.69 -10.10 19.09
N GLY A 106 -13.36 -9.60 20.28
CA GLY A 106 -12.65 -10.32 21.33
C GLY A 106 -11.13 -10.11 21.32
N ASP A 107 -10.58 -9.49 20.28
CA ASP A 107 -9.16 -9.14 20.25
C ASP A 107 -8.88 -7.83 21.01
N HIS A 108 -7.59 -7.59 21.29
CA HIS A 108 -7.12 -6.48 22.11
C HIS A 108 -6.01 -5.65 21.44
N ILE A 109 -6.07 -4.33 21.60
CA ILE A 109 -5.05 -3.37 21.15
C ILE A 109 -4.47 -2.63 22.36
N VAL A 110 -3.14 -2.51 22.42
CA VAL A 110 -2.45 -1.59 23.33
C VAL A 110 -1.92 -0.40 22.54
N ALA A 111 -2.29 0.81 22.93
CA ALA A 111 -1.96 2.04 22.21
C ALA A 111 -1.45 3.14 23.14
N GLN A 112 -0.57 4.02 22.65
CA GLN A 112 -0.13 5.19 23.41
C GLN A 112 -1.24 6.24 23.49
N LYS A 113 -1.24 7.06 24.55
CA LYS A 113 -2.17 8.21 24.68
C LYS A 113 -1.83 9.38 23.76
N GLN A 114 -0.57 9.51 23.31
CA GLN A 114 -0.09 10.62 22.48
C GLN A 114 -0.24 10.31 20.98
N LEU A 115 -1.46 10.06 20.52
CA LEU A 115 -1.76 9.80 19.11
C LEU A 115 -2.53 10.95 18.46
N TYR A 116 -2.48 11.02 17.13
CA TYR A 116 -3.35 11.90 16.35
C TYR A 116 -4.83 11.73 16.77
N GLY A 117 -5.55 12.84 16.92
CA GLY A 117 -6.91 12.83 17.48
C GLY A 117 -7.90 11.93 16.73
N GLY A 118 -7.79 11.83 15.39
CA GLY A 118 -8.63 10.91 14.61
C GLY A 118 -8.34 9.42 14.91
N THR A 119 -7.08 9.08 15.15
CA THR A 119 -6.67 7.72 15.56
C THR A 119 -7.19 7.41 16.97
N MET A 120 -7.10 8.37 17.89
CA MET A 120 -7.68 8.24 19.23
C MET A 120 -9.20 8.01 19.18
N GLN A 121 -9.92 8.75 18.32
CA GLN A 121 -11.36 8.58 18.15
C GLN A 121 -11.73 7.22 17.56
N LEU A 122 -10.95 6.72 16.59
CA LEU A 122 -11.15 5.38 16.03
C LEU A 122 -10.99 4.32 17.13
N LEU A 123 -9.88 4.36 17.87
CA LEU A 123 -9.55 3.36 18.88
C LEU A 123 -10.48 3.41 20.10
N ALA A 124 -10.80 4.60 20.62
CA ALA A 124 -11.65 4.73 21.80
C ALA A 124 -13.15 4.63 21.51
N GLY A 125 -13.58 4.97 20.28
CA GLY A 125 -14.99 5.07 19.92
C GLY A 125 -15.48 3.98 18.99
N VAL A 126 -14.73 3.68 17.92
CA VAL A 126 -15.17 2.76 16.88
C VAL A 126 -14.82 1.31 17.22
N CYS A 127 -13.59 1.04 17.67
CA CYS A 127 -13.14 -0.32 18.02
C CYS A 127 -14.05 -1.03 19.05
N PRO A 128 -14.48 -0.40 20.16
CA PRO A 128 -15.37 -1.06 21.12
C PRO A 128 -16.72 -1.44 20.53
N ARG A 129 -17.22 -0.71 19.52
CA ARG A 129 -18.47 -1.06 18.82
C ARG A 129 -18.34 -2.33 17.98
N PHE A 130 -17.14 -2.66 17.54
CA PHE A 130 -16.81 -3.92 16.89
C PHE A 130 -16.37 -5.01 17.90
N GLY A 131 -16.42 -4.70 19.21
CA GLY A 131 -15.99 -5.59 20.27
C GLY A 131 -14.47 -5.82 20.31
N ILE A 132 -13.70 -4.85 19.81
CA ILE A 132 -12.23 -4.82 19.92
C ILE A 132 -11.88 -3.95 21.13
N ASP A 133 -11.23 -4.55 22.13
CA ASP A 133 -10.86 -3.87 23.36
C ASP A 133 -9.57 -3.06 23.16
N VAL A 134 -9.46 -1.89 23.81
CA VAL A 134 -8.27 -1.03 23.70
C VAL A 134 -7.81 -0.57 25.09
N THR A 135 -6.53 -0.80 25.39
CA THR A 135 -5.86 -0.23 26.56
C THR A 135 -4.94 0.90 26.13
N PHE A 136 -5.11 2.08 26.72
CA PHE A 136 -4.21 3.21 26.50
C PHE A 136 -3.13 3.30 27.58
N VAL A 137 -1.87 3.40 27.15
CA VAL A 137 -0.69 3.54 28.03
C VAL A 137 0.00 4.89 27.84
N ASP A 138 0.70 5.34 28.87
CA ASP A 138 1.55 6.52 28.76
C ASP A 138 2.74 6.19 27.83
N GLY A 139 3.03 7.11 26.91
CA GLY A 139 4.09 7.00 25.90
C GLY A 139 5.22 7.96 26.19
#